data_AF-A0A0G3EWB3-F1
#
_entry.id   AF-A0A0G3EWB3-F1
#
_cell.length_a   1.000
_cell.length_b   1.000
_cell.length_c   1.000
_cell.angle_alpha   90.00
_cell.angle_beta   90.00
_cell.angle_gamma   90.00
#
_symmetry.space_group_name_H-M   'P 1'
#
loop_
_entity.id
_entity.type
_entity.pdbx_description
1 polymer ?
#
loop_
_entity_poly.entity_id
_entity_poly.type
_entity_poly.pdbx_seq_one_letter_code
_entity_poly.pdbx_strand_id
1 'polypeptide(L)'
;MLHFIGFLGLYRYVSDFSADIGGIGNFFNAFLYNSSAIRALAVDHTSIGFQLSYFGWIAIVLTVLADRVEGENGGVPVLLWLASLIQFIGNFLFIDRTRPIWIIFLLAMAWLYSIKKPFLSKILIRLFVLLVLFLAVFMVVALWTGKMFSGGGINEIYIYVAAGLPYFDALTKSGQIHDYLPVRNLYPIFKVLHDLGIYKVDVPNQILPFLKVPFETNVGTFLEPLYSDGGWFYVVCGTVFFVFWFDSLALFALQTRCIFGVFLWCNICFSWAISFFVPKYVTFPFWLFVFLFIMESLLRGRIRIFPSRQSV
;
A
#
# COMPACT_ATOMS: atom_id res chain seq x y z
N MET A 1 -10.66 -1.19 19.09
CA MET A 1 -11.16 -2.19 18.12
C MET A 1 -10.21 -2.40 16.94
N LEU A 2 -9.84 -1.38 16.16
CA LEU A 2 -9.01 -1.55 14.95
C LEU A 2 -7.61 -2.15 15.23
N HIS A 3 -6.94 -1.73 16.31
CA HIS A 3 -5.69 -2.34 16.75
C HIS A 3 -5.83 -3.86 16.96
N PHE A 4 -6.91 -4.28 17.64
CA PHE A 4 -7.20 -5.68 17.90
C PHE A 4 -7.38 -6.48 16.60
N ILE A 5 -8.16 -5.96 15.64
CA ILE A 5 -8.34 -6.61 14.32
C ILE A 5 -6.99 -6.75 13.60
N GLY A 6 -6.16 -5.70 13.62
CA GLY A 6 -4.85 -5.80 12.98
C GLY A 6 -3.86 -6.72 13.71
N PHE A 7 -3.94 -6.85 15.04
CA PHE A 7 -3.18 -7.87 15.78
C PHE A 7 -3.66 -9.28 15.47
N LEU A 8 -4.98 -9.48 15.34
CA LEU A 8 -5.54 -10.75 14.87
C LEU A 8 -5.03 -11.08 13.46
N GLY A 9 -4.87 -10.07 12.59
CA GLY A 9 -4.26 -10.24 11.28
C GLY A 9 -2.79 -10.70 11.36
N LEU A 10 -1.98 -10.07 12.21
CA LEU A 10 -0.60 -10.47 12.44
C LEU A 10 -0.50 -11.90 13.00
N TYR A 11 -1.32 -12.21 14.02
CA TYR A 11 -1.40 -13.55 14.60
C TYR A 11 -1.76 -14.59 13.53
N ARG A 12 -2.79 -14.31 12.72
CA ARG A 12 -3.25 -15.24 11.70
C ARG A 12 -2.20 -15.47 10.61
N TYR A 13 -1.52 -14.40 10.18
CA TYR A 13 -0.40 -14.51 9.24
C TYR A 13 0.71 -15.41 9.80
N VAL A 14 1.17 -15.14 11.03
CA VAL A 14 2.22 -15.97 11.66
C VAL A 14 1.74 -17.41 11.82
N SER A 15 0.51 -17.63 12.26
CA SER A 15 -0.05 -18.97 12.44
C SER A 15 -0.11 -19.77 11.14
N ASP A 16 -0.62 -19.16 10.07
CA ASP A 16 -0.78 -19.83 8.76
C ASP A 16 0.60 -20.20 8.20
N PHE A 17 1.53 -19.25 8.13
CA PHE A 17 2.87 -19.49 7.59
C PHE A 17 3.73 -20.39 8.49
N SER A 18 3.51 -20.35 9.81
CA SER A 18 4.19 -21.27 10.72
C SER A 18 3.73 -22.71 10.53
N ALA A 19 2.45 -22.95 10.24
CA ALA A 19 1.96 -24.30 9.96
C ALA A 19 2.63 -24.89 8.72
N ASP A 20 2.77 -24.09 7.66
CA ASP A 20 3.34 -24.51 6.39
C ASP A 20 4.88 -24.74 6.45
N ILE A 21 5.59 -23.99 7.30
CA ILE A 21 7.06 -24.07 7.44
C ILE A 21 7.47 -25.06 8.56
N GLY A 22 6.51 -25.79 9.15
CA GLY A 22 6.78 -26.83 10.15
C GLY A 22 6.99 -26.32 11.58
N GLY A 23 6.41 -25.16 11.91
CA GLY A 23 6.33 -24.62 13.26
C GLY A 23 6.83 -23.18 13.39
N ILE A 24 6.47 -22.53 14.50
CA ILE A 24 6.79 -21.11 14.77
C ILE A 24 8.30 -20.85 14.85
N GLY A 25 9.07 -21.81 15.36
CA GLY A 25 10.54 -21.72 15.41
C GLY A 25 11.15 -21.67 14.01
N ASN A 26 10.67 -22.53 13.10
CA ASN A 26 11.13 -22.53 11.71
C ASN A 26 10.68 -21.29 10.95
N PHE A 27 9.48 -20.76 11.26
CA PHE A 27 9.03 -19.49 10.71
C PHE A 27 9.99 -18.35 11.07
N PHE A 28 10.35 -18.17 12.35
CA PHE A 28 11.28 -17.10 12.75
C PHE A 28 12.70 -17.34 12.23
N ASN A 29 13.14 -18.60 12.13
CA ASN A 29 14.42 -18.93 11.50
C ASN A 29 14.42 -18.54 10.02
N ALA A 30 13.40 -18.96 9.26
CA ALA A 30 13.22 -18.57 7.87
C ALA A 30 13.09 -17.04 7.71
N PHE A 31 12.39 -16.37 8.62
CA PHE A 31 12.26 -14.92 8.62
C PHE A 31 13.62 -14.21 8.74
N LEU A 32 14.46 -14.64 9.68
CA LEU A 32 15.74 -13.99 9.95
C LEU A 32 16.81 -14.35 8.92
N TYR A 33 16.85 -15.60 8.46
CA TYR A 33 17.99 -16.13 7.69
C TYR A 33 17.63 -16.57 6.26
N ASN A 34 16.35 -16.78 5.93
CA ASN A 34 15.91 -17.25 4.62
C ASN A 34 14.59 -16.56 4.19
N SER A 35 14.60 -15.22 4.20
CA SER A 35 13.41 -14.40 3.95
C SER A 35 12.78 -14.63 2.57
N SER A 36 13.55 -15.13 1.59
CA SER A 36 13.05 -15.53 0.27
C SER A 36 12.09 -16.72 0.34
N ALA A 37 12.26 -17.66 1.28
CA ALA A 37 11.39 -18.82 1.41
C ALA A 37 9.96 -18.44 1.84
N ILE A 38 9.82 -17.52 2.79
CA ILE A 38 8.51 -17.00 3.20
C ILE A 38 7.86 -16.21 2.04
N ARG A 39 8.66 -15.48 1.26
CA ARG A 39 8.15 -14.77 0.08
C ARG A 39 7.66 -15.73 -1.00
N ALA A 40 8.37 -16.83 -1.24
CA ALA A 40 7.93 -17.88 -2.17
C ALA A 40 6.63 -18.51 -1.70
N LEU A 41 6.55 -18.89 -0.41
CA LEU A 41 5.33 -19.42 0.17
C LEU A 41 4.14 -18.45 0.06
N ALA A 42 4.38 -17.14 0.20
CA ALA A 42 3.34 -16.12 0.07
C ALA A 42 2.81 -15.93 -1.37
N VAL A 43 3.46 -16.51 -2.38
CA VAL A 43 2.93 -16.58 -3.75
C VAL A 43 1.83 -17.65 -3.83
N ASP A 44 2.04 -18.78 -3.17
CA ASP A 44 1.19 -19.97 -3.29
C ASP A 44 0.11 -20.03 -2.20
N HIS A 45 0.34 -19.39 -1.05
CA HIS A 45 -0.56 -19.39 0.09
C HIS A 45 -1.11 -17.99 0.39
N THR A 46 -2.43 -17.84 0.30
CA THR A 46 -3.14 -16.61 0.70
C THR A 46 -3.64 -16.71 2.13
N SER A 47 -3.06 -15.93 3.06
CA SER A 47 -3.58 -15.78 4.42
C SER A 47 -4.51 -14.58 4.54
N ILE A 48 -5.68 -14.76 5.16
CA ILE A 48 -6.58 -13.63 5.52
C ILE A 48 -5.90 -12.63 6.48
N GLY A 49 -4.83 -13.06 7.16
CA GLY A 49 -4.02 -12.22 8.03
C GLY A 49 -3.43 -11.01 7.31
N PHE A 50 -3.12 -11.15 6.02
CA PHE A 50 -2.65 -10.03 5.20
C PHE A 50 -3.68 -8.89 5.17
N GLN A 51 -4.95 -9.20 4.86
CA GLN A 51 -6.04 -8.22 4.74
C GLN A 51 -6.39 -7.61 6.10
N LEU A 52 -6.48 -8.44 7.15
CA LEU A 52 -6.80 -7.98 8.50
C LEU A 52 -5.72 -7.04 9.06
N SER A 53 -4.46 -7.26 8.72
CA SER A 53 -3.35 -6.40 9.17
C SER A 53 -3.47 -4.94 8.73
N TYR A 54 -4.16 -4.66 7.61
CA TYR A 54 -4.37 -3.29 7.12
C TYR A 54 -5.27 -2.45 8.03
N PHE A 55 -6.15 -3.07 8.83
CA PHE A 55 -6.88 -2.37 9.89
C PHE A 55 -5.94 -1.82 10.97
N GLY A 56 -4.79 -2.49 11.16
CA GLY A 56 -3.71 -1.98 11.98
C GLY A 56 -3.10 -0.69 11.46
N TRP A 57 -2.96 -0.55 10.14
CA TRP A 57 -2.39 0.66 9.52
C TRP A 57 -3.30 1.85 9.77
N ILE A 58 -4.61 1.63 9.60
CA ILE A 58 -5.64 2.62 9.91
C ILE A 58 -5.56 2.99 11.40
N ALA A 59 -5.45 2.00 12.29
CA ALA A 59 -5.37 2.24 13.73
C ALA A 59 -4.17 3.11 14.13
N ILE A 60 -2.97 2.82 13.60
CA ILE A 60 -1.75 3.60 13.86
C ILE A 60 -1.96 5.07 13.43
N VAL A 61 -2.54 5.30 12.25
CA VAL A 61 -2.74 6.68 11.76
C VAL A 61 -3.84 7.40 12.54
N LEU A 62 -4.91 6.70 12.90
CA LEU A 62 -5.97 7.25 13.74
C LEU A 62 -5.45 7.62 15.14
N THR A 63 -4.53 6.85 15.71
CA THR A 63 -3.86 7.19 16.98
C THR A 63 -3.15 8.54 16.91
N VAL A 64 -2.40 8.80 15.82
CA VAL A 64 -1.73 10.10 15.60
C VAL A 64 -2.75 11.24 15.42
N LEU A 65 -3.82 11.00 14.67
CA LEU A 65 -4.84 12.02 14.43
C LEU A 65 -5.70 12.30 15.67
N ALA A 66 -6.00 11.28 16.47
CA ALA A 66 -6.73 11.42 17.73
C ALA A 66 -5.94 12.25 18.73
N ASP A 67 -4.61 12.05 18.83
CA ASP A 67 -3.75 12.83 19.71
C ASP A 67 -3.77 14.34 19.39
N ARG A 68 -3.89 14.69 18.10
CA ARG A 68 -4.10 16.08 17.68
C ARG A 68 -5.43 16.66 18.20
N VAL A 69 -6.50 15.86 18.18
CA VAL A 69 -7.85 16.30 18.55
C VAL A 69 -8.03 16.33 20.07
N GLU A 70 -7.46 15.35 20.77
CA GLU A 70 -7.63 15.14 22.22
C GLU A 70 -6.49 15.72 23.07
N GLY A 71 -5.43 16.26 22.46
CA GLY A 71 -4.24 16.75 23.16
C GLY A 71 -4.48 17.86 24.18
N GLU A 72 -5.65 18.52 24.17
CA GLU A 72 -6.05 19.51 25.18
C GLU A 72 -6.82 18.88 26.36
N ASN A 73 -7.29 17.63 26.23
CA ASN A 73 -8.17 16.92 27.19
C ASN A 73 -7.51 15.69 27.85
N GLY A 74 -6.18 15.59 27.83
CA GLY A 74 -5.44 14.46 28.42
C GLY A 74 -4.75 13.55 27.40
N GLY A 75 -4.90 13.81 26.10
CA GLY A 75 -4.20 13.11 25.03
C GLY A 75 -4.63 11.66 24.86
N VAL A 76 -3.99 10.97 23.92
CA VAL A 76 -4.29 9.56 23.65
C VAL A 76 -3.63 8.66 24.71
N PRO A 77 -4.35 7.66 25.26
CA PRO A 77 -3.77 6.71 26.22
C PRO A 77 -2.45 6.09 25.74
N VAL A 78 -1.45 6.01 26.63
CA VAL A 78 -0.12 5.42 26.35
C VAL A 78 -0.23 4.00 25.76
N LEU A 79 -1.23 3.23 26.18
CA LEU A 79 -1.49 1.90 25.65
C LEU A 79 -1.76 1.89 24.14
N LEU A 80 -2.42 2.91 23.59
CA LEU A 80 -2.68 3.01 22.15
C LEU A 80 -1.41 3.38 21.37
N TRP A 81 -0.53 4.17 21.96
CA TRP A 81 0.81 4.43 21.40
C TRP A 81 1.67 3.17 21.38
N LEU A 82 1.68 2.40 22.48
CA LEU A 82 2.37 1.11 22.54
C LEU A 82 1.78 0.12 21.53
N ALA A 83 0.45 0.04 21.43
CA ALA A 83 -0.23 -0.80 20.44
C ALA A 83 0.16 -0.40 19.01
N SER A 84 0.23 0.90 18.72
CA SER A 84 0.65 1.43 17.41
C SER A 84 2.10 1.05 17.09
N LEU A 85 3.00 1.17 18.06
CA LEU A 85 4.41 0.79 17.90
C LEU A 85 4.58 -0.71 17.65
N ILE A 86 3.95 -1.56 18.48
CA ILE A 86 4.02 -3.02 18.33
C ILE A 86 3.43 -3.43 16.97
N GLN A 87 2.32 -2.81 16.56
CA GLN A 87 1.70 -3.10 15.28
C GLN A 87 2.55 -2.65 14.10
N PHE A 88 3.22 -1.50 14.20
CA PHE A 88 4.17 -1.04 13.20
C PHE A 88 5.35 -2.01 13.07
N ILE A 89 5.95 -2.43 14.19
CA ILE A 89 7.03 -3.43 14.21
C ILE A 89 6.54 -4.77 13.65
N GLY A 90 5.34 -5.21 14.02
CA GLY A 90 4.74 -6.44 13.51
C GLY A 90 4.55 -6.42 12.00
N ASN A 91 4.38 -5.25 11.37
CA ASN A 91 4.28 -5.15 9.93
C ASN A 91 5.59 -5.49 9.18
N PHE A 92 6.74 -5.55 9.85
CA PHE A 92 7.97 -6.08 9.27
C PHE A 92 7.95 -7.61 9.10
N LEU A 93 7.00 -8.31 9.75
CA LEU A 93 6.81 -9.76 9.55
C LEU A 93 6.37 -10.10 8.12
N PHE A 94 5.69 -9.15 7.47
CA PHE A 94 5.40 -9.24 6.04
C PHE A 94 6.67 -8.83 5.29
N ILE A 95 7.25 -9.77 4.56
CA ILE A 95 8.49 -9.57 3.77
C ILE A 95 8.17 -8.78 2.49
N ASP A 96 7.58 -7.58 2.68
CA ASP A 96 7.17 -6.62 1.67
C ASP A 96 7.67 -5.24 2.09
N ARG A 97 8.69 -4.77 1.38
CA ARG A 97 9.41 -3.51 1.65
C ARG A 97 8.52 -2.29 1.58
N THR A 98 7.47 -2.36 0.78
CA THR A 98 6.61 -1.21 0.56
C THR A 98 5.67 -0.97 1.73
N ARG A 99 5.37 -1.98 2.57
CA ARG A 99 4.43 -1.83 3.69
C ARG A 99 4.93 -0.87 4.79
N PRO A 100 6.12 -1.05 5.38
CA PRO A 100 6.59 -0.12 6.41
C PRO A 100 6.73 1.29 5.87
N ILE A 101 7.22 1.42 4.64
CA ILE A 101 7.34 2.68 3.91
C ILE A 101 5.99 3.36 3.73
N TRP A 102 4.96 2.61 3.33
CA TRP A 102 3.61 3.12 3.15
C TRP A 102 3.03 3.62 4.47
N ILE A 103 3.16 2.85 5.55
CA ILE A 103 2.70 3.27 6.88
C ILE A 103 3.42 4.55 7.32
N ILE A 104 4.75 4.63 7.18
CA ILE A 104 5.53 5.83 7.51
C ILE A 104 5.04 7.02 6.69
N PHE A 105 4.80 6.85 5.39
CA PHE A 105 4.29 7.93 4.54
C PHE A 105 2.91 8.40 4.99
N LEU A 106 2.00 7.49 5.30
CA LEU A 106 0.66 7.85 5.78
C LEU A 106 0.74 8.59 7.13
N LEU A 107 1.59 8.14 8.05
CA LEU A 107 1.84 8.83 9.33
C LEU A 107 2.46 10.21 9.13
N ALA A 108 3.43 10.31 8.23
CA ALA A 108 4.09 11.55 7.86
C ALA A 108 3.08 12.59 7.37
N MET A 109 2.23 12.19 6.43
CA MET A 109 1.22 13.07 5.86
C MET A 109 0.13 13.42 6.89
N ALA A 110 -0.31 12.46 7.70
CA ALA A 110 -1.24 12.72 8.81
C ALA A 110 -0.64 13.69 9.84
N TRP A 111 0.65 13.57 10.12
CA TRP A 111 1.38 14.46 11.02
C TRP A 111 1.63 15.84 10.41
N LEU A 112 1.90 15.96 9.11
CA LEU A 112 1.99 17.24 8.43
C LEU A 112 0.63 17.94 8.40
N TYR A 113 -0.44 17.20 8.10
CA TYR A 113 -1.81 17.69 8.18
C TYR A 113 -2.20 18.15 9.60
N SER A 114 -1.56 17.58 10.63
CA SER A 114 -1.83 17.91 12.03
C SER A 114 -1.32 19.29 12.47
N ILE A 115 -0.45 19.93 11.68
CA ILE A 115 0.20 21.20 12.01
C ILE A 115 -0.80 22.37 11.93
N LYS A 116 -1.12 22.99 13.07
CA LYS A 116 -2.03 24.16 13.14
C LYS A 116 -1.41 25.46 12.57
N LYS A 117 -0.09 25.66 12.73
CA LYS A 117 0.64 26.88 12.27
C LYS A 117 2.01 26.51 11.69
N PRO A 118 2.08 26.20 10.39
CA PRO A 118 3.35 25.80 9.79
C PRO A 118 4.29 27.00 9.62
N PHE A 119 5.48 26.92 10.21
CA PHE A 119 6.63 27.70 9.75
C PHE A 119 7.37 26.88 8.71
N LEU A 120 7.77 27.50 7.59
CA LEU A 120 8.43 26.81 6.48
C LEU A 120 9.66 26.01 6.95
N SER A 121 10.50 26.60 7.80
CA SER A 121 11.66 25.91 8.39
C SER A 121 11.28 24.65 9.17
N LYS A 122 10.21 24.70 9.96
CA LYS A 122 9.71 23.53 10.69
C LYS A 122 9.15 22.47 9.75
N ILE A 123 8.49 22.86 8.65
CA ILE A 123 8.06 21.90 7.62
C ILE A 123 9.29 21.23 6.99
N LEU A 124 10.29 22.02 6.57
CA LEU A 124 11.50 21.51 5.91
C LEU A 124 12.28 20.54 6.81
N ILE A 125 12.48 20.89 8.09
CA ILE A 125 13.13 19.99 9.06
C ILE A 125 12.35 18.68 9.19
N ARG A 126 11.03 18.74 9.26
CA ARG A 126 10.19 17.55 9.37
C ARG A 126 10.24 16.69 8.11
N LEU A 127 10.16 17.30 6.93
CA LEU A 127 10.34 16.60 5.66
C LEU A 127 11.71 15.94 5.57
N PHE A 128 12.76 16.62 6.05
CA PHE A 128 14.10 16.06 6.12
C PHE A 128 14.18 14.85 7.07
N VAL A 129 13.63 14.96 8.29
CA VAL A 129 13.57 13.83 9.25
C VAL A 129 12.80 12.65 8.67
N LEU A 130 11.67 12.91 7.99
CA LEU A 130 10.87 11.88 7.32
C LEU A 130 11.64 11.21 6.19
N LEU A 131 12.37 11.98 5.39
CA LEU A 131 13.23 11.46 4.33
C LEU A 131 14.33 10.57 4.90
N VAL A 132 15.01 11.01 5.96
CA VAL A 132 16.05 10.21 6.63
C VAL A 132 15.47 8.92 7.20
N LEU A 133 14.31 8.98 7.87
CA LEU A 133 13.64 7.79 8.40
C LEU A 133 13.24 6.82 7.28
N PHE A 134 12.69 7.34 6.18
CA PHE A 134 12.33 6.55 5.00
C PHE A 134 13.56 5.83 4.43
N LEU A 135 14.66 6.55 4.21
CA LEU A 135 15.89 5.98 3.67
C LEU A 135 16.49 4.95 4.62
N ALA A 136 16.49 5.22 5.93
CA ALA A 136 16.98 4.27 6.94
C ALA A 136 16.17 2.97 6.93
N VAL A 137 14.84 3.04 6.96
CA VAL A 137 13.96 1.86 6.93
C VAL A 137 14.10 1.11 5.61
N PHE A 138 14.15 1.83 4.48
CA PHE A 138 14.39 1.22 3.17
C PHE A 138 15.71 0.43 3.15
N MET A 139 16.81 1.04 3.61
CA MET A 139 18.13 0.41 3.63
C MET A 139 18.18 -0.80 4.57
N VAL A 140 17.63 -0.71 5.78
CA VAL A 140 17.56 -1.83 6.73
C VAL A 140 16.80 -3.01 6.12
N VAL A 141 15.65 -2.74 5.49
CA VAL A 141 14.85 -3.79 4.85
C VAL A 141 15.54 -4.35 3.61
N ALA A 142 16.19 -3.51 2.79
CA ALA A 142 16.92 -3.94 1.60
C ALA A 142 18.09 -4.87 1.96
N LEU A 143 18.85 -4.51 3.00
CA LEU A 143 19.93 -5.31 3.61
C LEU A 143 19.41 -6.66 4.11
N TRP A 144 18.39 -6.63 4.97
CA TRP A 144 17.86 -7.83 5.60
C TRP A 144 17.24 -8.80 4.58
N THR A 145 16.61 -8.29 3.52
CA THR A 145 16.03 -9.13 2.46
C THR A 145 17.02 -9.51 1.36
N GLY A 146 18.31 -9.22 1.54
CA GLY A 146 19.40 -9.71 0.67
C GLY A 146 19.34 -9.23 -0.78
N LYS A 147 18.67 -8.12 -1.09
CA LYS A 147 18.71 -7.53 -2.46
C LYS A 147 19.57 -6.29 -2.56
N MET A 148 20.62 -6.21 -1.76
CA MET A 148 21.74 -5.33 -2.08
C MET A 148 22.68 -6.08 -3.01
N PHE A 149 22.96 -5.49 -4.16
CA PHE A 149 23.96 -6.01 -5.09
C PHE A 149 25.36 -5.66 -4.54
N SER A 150 26.42 -6.15 -5.16
CA SER A 150 27.80 -5.97 -4.66
C SER A 150 28.32 -4.51 -4.62
N GLY A 151 27.46 -3.51 -4.88
CA GLY A 151 27.81 -2.09 -4.95
C GLY A 151 27.42 -1.26 -3.72
N GLY A 152 26.33 -1.61 -3.02
CA GLY A 152 25.86 -0.91 -1.82
C GLY A 152 25.44 0.55 -2.01
N GLY A 153 24.56 1.04 -1.13
CA GLY A 153 24.28 2.48 -0.96
C GLY A 153 23.34 3.11 -2.01
N ILE A 154 23.55 4.40 -2.29
CA ILE A 154 22.65 5.25 -3.11
C ILE A 154 22.45 4.70 -4.53
N ASN A 155 23.46 4.06 -5.10
CA ASN A 155 23.38 3.51 -6.46
C ASN A 155 22.30 2.42 -6.56
N GLU A 156 22.13 1.61 -5.52
CA GLU A 156 21.09 0.58 -5.50
C GLU A 156 19.70 1.18 -5.37
N ILE A 157 19.56 2.24 -4.58
CA ILE A 157 18.31 2.99 -4.48
C ILE A 157 17.95 3.55 -5.86
N TYR A 158 18.92 4.17 -6.54
CA TYR A 158 18.75 4.70 -7.89
C TYR A 158 18.33 3.62 -8.88
N ILE A 159 19.09 2.52 -8.93
CA ILE A 159 18.82 1.37 -9.78
C ILE A 159 17.40 0.83 -9.53
N TYR A 160 17.01 0.67 -8.26
CA TYR A 160 15.72 0.13 -7.89
C TYR A 160 14.56 1.07 -8.24
N VAL A 161 14.75 2.38 -8.06
CA VAL A 161 13.79 3.44 -8.43
C VAL A 161 13.65 3.56 -9.94
N ALA A 162 14.75 3.42 -10.68
CA ALA A 162 14.77 3.57 -12.13
C ALA A 162 14.36 2.30 -12.89
N ALA A 163 14.38 1.12 -12.25
CA ALA A 163 14.15 -0.17 -12.90
C ALA A 163 12.75 -0.34 -13.53
N GLY A 164 11.75 0.43 -13.12
CA GLY A 164 10.39 0.29 -13.64
C GLY A 164 10.28 0.58 -15.14
N LEU A 165 10.89 1.65 -15.65
CA LEU A 165 10.80 1.98 -17.08
C LEU A 165 11.50 0.94 -17.98
N PRO A 166 12.73 0.48 -17.68
CA PRO A 166 13.34 -0.62 -18.41
C PRO A 166 12.56 -1.93 -18.31
N TYR A 167 11.96 -2.23 -17.15
CA TYR A 167 11.07 -3.38 -17.00
C TYR A 167 9.87 -3.27 -17.94
N PHE A 168 9.22 -2.11 -18.00
CA PHE A 168 8.09 -1.87 -18.89
C PHE A 168 8.47 -2.03 -20.37
N ASP A 169 9.62 -1.51 -20.79
CA ASP A 169 10.15 -1.73 -22.14
C ASP A 169 10.32 -3.23 -22.44
N ALA A 170 10.95 -3.99 -21.53
CA ALA A 170 11.09 -5.44 -21.68
C ALA A 170 9.74 -6.16 -21.74
N LEU A 171 8.75 -5.73 -20.95
CA LEU A 171 7.40 -6.27 -20.97
C LEU A 171 6.75 -6.06 -22.34
N THR A 172 6.85 -4.87 -22.92
CA THR A 172 6.27 -4.58 -24.25
C THR A 172 6.90 -5.39 -25.38
N LYS A 173 8.17 -5.78 -25.22
CA LYS A 173 8.91 -6.61 -26.18
C LYS A 173 8.66 -8.11 -26.00
N SER A 174 8.09 -8.53 -24.86
CA SER A 174 7.86 -9.94 -24.53
C SER A 174 6.74 -10.60 -25.35
N GLY A 175 5.97 -9.82 -26.12
CA GLY A 175 4.89 -10.36 -26.95
C GLY A 175 3.72 -10.92 -26.15
N GLN A 176 3.47 -10.36 -24.96
CA GLN A 176 2.42 -10.82 -24.05
C GLN A 176 1.03 -10.72 -24.70
N ILE A 177 0.20 -11.75 -24.51
CA ILE A 177 -1.20 -11.77 -24.97
C ILE A 177 -2.03 -10.90 -24.02
N HIS A 178 -2.87 -10.04 -24.59
CA HIS A 178 -3.75 -9.14 -23.83
C HIS A 178 -5.14 -9.75 -23.69
N ASP A 179 -5.66 -9.77 -22.46
CA ASP A 179 -6.98 -10.35 -22.16
C ASP A 179 -8.14 -9.38 -22.46
N TYR A 180 -7.85 -8.10 -22.76
CA TYR A 180 -8.81 -7.01 -23.01
C TYR A 180 -9.86 -6.79 -21.89
N LEU A 181 -9.59 -7.34 -20.70
CA LEU A 181 -10.37 -7.17 -19.49
C LEU A 181 -9.51 -6.46 -18.43
N PRO A 182 -10.08 -5.54 -17.64
CA PRO A 182 -9.34 -4.77 -16.64
C PRO A 182 -9.05 -5.58 -15.36
N VAL A 183 -8.64 -6.85 -15.50
CA VAL A 183 -8.49 -7.80 -14.38
C VAL A 183 -7.38 -7.33 -13.44
N ARG A 184 -6.24 -6.87 -13.96
CA ARG A 184 -5.12 -6.39 -13.13
C ARG A 184 -5.40 -5.01 -12.57
N ASN A 185 -6.02 -4.12 -13.35
CA ASN A 185 -6.41 -2.78 -12.91
C ASN A 185 -7.43 -2.81 -11.77
N LEU A 186 -8.36 -3.76 -11.81
CA LEU A 186 -9.41 -3.97 -10.80
C LEU A 186 -9.16 -5.23 -9.96
N TYR A 187 -7.90 -5.59 -9.75
CA TYR A 187 -7.51 -6.87 -9.14
C TYR A 187 -8.29 -7.21 -7.86
N PRO A 188 -8.46 -6.31 -6.86
CA PRO A 188 -9.16 -6.68 -5.63
C PRO A 188 -10.63 -7.05 -5.87
N ILE A 189 -11.28 -6.42 -6.85
CA ILE A 189 -12.67 -6.72 -7.22
C ILE A 189 -12.72 -8.10 -7.87
N PHE A 190 -11.89 -8.35 -8.89
CA PHE A 190 -11.86 -9.65 -9.56
C PHE A 190 -11.46 -10.78 -8.62
N LYS A 191 -10.54 -10.54 -7.68
CA LYS A 191 -10.16 -11.52 -6.68
C LYS A 191 -11.33 -11.89 -5.77
N VAL A 192 -12.10 -10.90 -5.29
CA VAL A 192 -13.32 -11.16 -4.51
C VAL A 192 -14.37 -11.90 -5.35
N LEU A 193 -14.59 -11.49 -6.60
CA LEU A 193 -15.54 -12.18 -7.49
C LEU A 193 -15.12 -13.63 -7.76
N HIS A 194 -13.83 -13.88 -7.90
CA HIS A 194 -13.29 -15.22 -8.07
C HIS A 194 -13.49 -16.08 -6.83
N ASP A 195 -13.16 -15.55 -5.65
CA ASP A 195 -13.30 -16.27 -4.39
C ASP A 195 -14.79 -16.51 -4.03
N LEU A 196 -15.72 -15.70 -4.55
CA LEU A 196 -17.18 -15.93 -4.50
C LEU A 196 -17.71 -16.91 -5.56
N GLY A 197 -16.85 -17.43 -6.45
CA GLY A 197 -17.24 -18.32 -7.55
C GLY A 197 -17.99 -17.64 -8.71
N ILE A 198 -18.05 -16.30 -8.72
CA ILE A 198 -18.71 -15.51 -9.76
C ILE A 198 -17.81 -15.39 -10.99
N TYR A 199 -16.52 -15.11 -10.77
CA TYR A 199 -15.51 -15.06 -11.83
C TYR A 199 -14.74 -16.38 -11.87
N LYS A 200 -14.90 -17.15 -12.97
CA LYS A 200 -14.40 -18.53 -13.07
C LYS A 200 -13.00 -18.66 -13.67
N VAL A 201 -12.37 -17.54 -14.01
CA VAL A 201 -11.01 -17.52 -14.58
C VAL A 201 -10.03 -17.17 -13.46
N ASP A 202 -8.89 -17.84 -13.43
CA ASP A 202 -7.85 -17.54 -12.45
C ASP A 202 -7.42 -16.08 -12.54
N VAL A 203 -7.38 -15.41 -11.39
CA VAL A 203 -6.97 -14.00 -11.31
C VAL A 203 -5.43 -13.94 -11.31
N PRO A 204 -4.80 -13.21 -12.26
CA PRO A 204 -3.35 -13.16 -12.35
C PRO A 204 -2.70 -12.58 -11.10
N ASN A 205 -1.56 -13.13 -10.70
CA ASN A 205 -0.80 -12.66 -9.53
C ASN A 205 -0.49 -11.15 -9.59
N GLN A 206 -0.62 -10.48 -8.43
CA GLN A 206 -0.19 -9.08 -8.24
C GLN A 206 1.32 -8.91 -8.30
N ILE A 207 2.07 -9.96 -7.98
CA ILE A 207 3.51 -9.97 -8.12
C ILE A 207 3.82 -10.16 -9.60
N LEU A 208 4.43 -9.14 -10.18
CA LEU A 208 4.91 -9.15 -11.55
C LEU A 208 5.92 -10.28 -11.79
N PRO A 209 5.96 -10.85 -13.00
CA PRO A 209 6.99 -11.82 -13.35
C PRO A 209 8.37 -11.17 -13.25
N PHE A 210 9.40 -11.94 -12.89
CA PHE A 210 10.77 -11.43 -12.89
C PHE A 210 11.27 -11.31 -14.33
N LEU A 211 11.74 -10.11 -14.70
CA LEU A 211 12.42 -9.84 -15.96
C LEU A 211 13.86 -9.40 -15.67
N LYS A 212 14.77 -9.70 -16.58
CA LYS A 212 16.20 -9.35 -16.44
C LYS A 212 16.48 -8.01 -17.10
N VAL A 213 16.52 -6.94 -16.30
CA VAL A 213 16.76 -5.58 -16.81
C VAL A 213 17.47 -4.68 -15.78
N PRO A 214 18.81 -4.53 -15.79
CA PRO A 214 19.90 -5.42 -16.22
C PRO A 214 20.21 -6.57 -15.24
N PHE A 215 19.47 -6.67 -14.13
CA PHE A 215 19.43 -7.78 -13.16
C PHE A 215 17.98 -8.26 -13.03
N GLU A 216 17.75 -9.38 -12.34
CA GLU A 216 16.38 -9.87 -12.12
C GLU A 216 15.59 -8.92 -11.23
N THR A 217 14.51 -8.38 -11.78
CA THR A 217 13.62 -7.46 -11.08
C THR A 217 12.17 -7.74 -11.42
N ASN A 218 11.30 -7.48 -10.46
CA ASN A 218 9.85 -7.54 -10.59
C ASN A 218 9.22 -6.20 -10.21
N VAL A 219 10.02 -5.14 -10.38
CA VAL A 219 9.66 -3.74 -10.13
C VAL A 219 9.04 -3.22 -11.41
N GLY A 220 7.85 -2.66 -11.28
CA GLY A 220 7.09 -2.24 -12.43
C GLY A 220 6.67 -0.79 -12.40
N THR A 221 5.91 -0.37 -13.41
CA THR A 221 5.31 0.96 -13.44
C THR A 221 3.80 0.91 -13.30
N PHE A 222 3.23 2.08 -13.06
CA PHE A 222 1.79 2.34 -13.16
C PHE A 222 1.18 1.89 -14.50
N LEU A 223 1.99 1.85 -15.57
CA LEU A 223 1.55 1.51 -16.92
C LEU A 223 1.37 0.00 -17.13
N GLU A 224 1.93 -0.85 -16.27
CA GLU A 224 1.95 -2.29 -16.51
C GLU A 224 0.60 -2.98 -16.40
N PRO A 225 -0.24 -2.70 -15.38
CA PRO A 225 -1.60 -3.23 -15.37
C PRO A 225 -2.38 -2.79 -16.60
N LEU A 226 -2.24 -1.53 -17.03
CA LEU A 226 -2.88 -0.99 -18.23
C LEU A 226 -2.44 -1.74 -19.50
N TYR A 227 -1.13 -1.89 -19.69
CA TYR A 227 -0.60 -2.59 -20.86
C TYR A 227 -0.96 -4.07 -20.86
N SER A 228 -0.87 -4.74 -19.71
CA SER A 228 -1.21 -6.16 -19.61
C SER A 228 -2.69 -6.40 -19.93
N ASP A 229 -3.58 -5.54 -19.43
CA ASP A 229 -5.02 -5.69 -19.59
C ASP A 229 -5.53 -5.29 -20.98
N GLY A 230 -4.89 -4.38 -21.71
CA GLY A 230 -5.42 -3.90 -23.01
C GLY A 230 -4.42 -3.19 -23.92
N GLY A 231 -3.12 -3.45 -23.75
CA GLY A 231 -2.05 -2.93 -24.58
C GLY A 231 -1.93 -1.40 -24.57
N TRP A 232 -1.36 -0.84 -25.63
CA TRP A 232 -1.10 0.60 -25.75
C TRP A 232 -2.35 1.47 -25.69
N PHE A 233 -3.50 0.97 -26.16
CA PHE A 233 -4.76 1.69 -26.07
C PHE A 233 -5.13 1.98 -24.60
N TYR A 234 -5.06 0.96 -23.74
CA TYR A 234 -5.31 1.13 -22.30
C TYR A 234 -4.24 1.98 -21.64
N VAL A 235 -2.97 1.89 -22.06
CA VAL A 235 -1.91 2.77 -21.53
C VAL A 235 -2.22 4.24 -21.81
N VAL A 236 -2.60 4.60 -23.05
CA VAL A 236 -2.87 5.99 -23.41
C VAL A 236 -4.14 6.49 -22.75
N CYS A 237 -5.27 5.79 -22.95
CA CYS A 237 -6.57 6.22 -22.43
C CYS A 237 -6.65 6.09 -20.90
N GLY A 238 -6.11 5.00 -20.36
CA GLY A 238 -6.10 4.71 -18.93
C GLY A 238 -5.23 5.68 -18.15
N THR A 239 -4.03 6.03 -18.65
CA THR A 239 -3.19 7.05 -17.99
C THR A 239 -3.93 8.38 -17.86
N VAL A 240 -4.52 8.85 -18.96
CA VAL A 240 -5.31 10.10 -18.94
C VAL A 240 -6.46 9.98 -17.92
N PHE A 241 -7.24 8.91 -18.00
CA PHE A 241 -8.35 8.67 -17.08
C PHE A 241 -7.90 8.65 -15.61
N PHE A 242 -6.87 7.87 -15.27
CA PHE A 242 -6.42 7.70 -13.90
C PHE A 242 -5.79 8.97 -13.32
N VAL A 243 -5.07 9.76 -14.11
CA VAL A 243 -4.55 11.07 -13.65
C VAL A 243 -5.70 11.98 -13.25
N PHE A 244 -6.67 12.20 -14.14
CA PHE A 244 -7.82 13.06 -13.84
C PHE A 244 -8.70 12.49 -12.72
N TRP A 245 -8.91 11.18 -12.71
CA TRP A 245 -9.74 10.53 -11.70
C TRP A 245 -9.11 10.58 -10.32
N PHE A 246 -7.81 10.26 -10.19
CA PHE A 246 -7.12 10.33 -8.90
C PHE A 246 -7.02 11.76 -8.38
N ASP A 247 -6.75 12.74 -9.23
CA ASP A 247 -6.73 14.14 -8.82
C ASP A 247 -8.12 14.61 -8.34
N SER A 248 -9.17 14.25 -9.08
CA SER A 248 -10.55 14.56 -8.72
C SER A 248 -10.95 13.89 -7.40
N LEU A 249 -10.61 12.62 -7.23
CA LEU A 249 -10.90 11.84 -6.02
C LEU A 249 -10.11 12.37 -4.82
N ALA A 250 -8.83 12.71 -5.01
CA ALA A 250 -7.97 13.30 -3.99
C ALA A 250 -8.49 14.66 -3.53
N LEU A 251 -8.90 15.51 -4.47
CA LEU A 251 -9.50 16.82 -4.18
C LEU A 251 -10.83 16.66 -3.43
N PHE A 252 -11.71 15.78 -3.91
CA PHE A 252 -12.99 15.49 -3.26
C PHE A 252 -12.78 14.98 -1.83
N ALA A 253 -11.86 14.02 -1.63
CA ALA A 253 -11.52 13.47 -0.33
C ALA A 253 -11.03 14.55 0.64
N LEU A 254 -10.15 15.46 0.20
CA LEU A 254 -9.72 16.62 1.00
C LEU A 254 -10.87 17.57 1.34
N GLN A 255 -11.73 17.88 0.38
CA GLN A 255 -12.85 18.81 0.56
C GLN A 255 -13.87 18.32 1.58
N THR A 256 -14.05 17.00 1.72
CA THR A 256 -14.92 16.46 2.77
C THR A 256 -14.43 16.77 4.18
N ARG A 257 -13.13 17.02 4.40
CA ARG A 257 -12.54 17.27 5.73
C ARG A 257 -12.87 16.18 6.77
N CYS A 258 -13.11 14.94 6.35
CA CYS A 258 -13.21 13.80 7.27
C CYS A 258 -11.88 13.07 7.38
N ILE A 259 -11.75 12.25 8.42
CA ILE A 259 -10.51 11.52 8.72
C ILE A 259 -10.20 10.53 7.60
N PHE A 260 -11.19 9.76 7.13
CA PHE A 260 -10.97 8.82 6.02
C PHE A 260 -10.72 9.55 4.69
N GLY A 261 -11.22 10.78 4.52
CA GLY A 261 -10.91 11.63 3.37
C GLY A 261 -9.45 12.07 3.33
N VAL A 262 -8.92 12.54 4.47
CA VAL A 262 -7.47 12.84 4.59
C VAL A 262 -6.65 11.58 4.37
N PHE A 263 -7.09 10.45 4.93
CA PHE A 263 -6.37 9.19 4.79
C PHE A 263 -6.33 8.67 3.34
N LEU A 264 -7.46 8.74 2.63
CA LEU A 264 -7.53 8.40 1.21
C LEU A 264 -6.65 9.35 0.38
N TRP A 265 -6.68 10.66 0.66
CA TRP A 265 -5.82 11.63 0.00
C TRP A 265 -4.34 11.28 0.16
N CYS A 266 -3.88 11.04 1.39
CA CYS A 266 -2.50 10.61 1.66
C CYS A 266 -2.16 9.33 0.86
N ASN A 267 -3.11 8.41 0.76
CA ASN A 267 -2.93 7.14 0.07
C ASN A 267 -2.82 7.28 -1.45
N ILE A 268 -3.59 8.20 -2.04
CA ILE A 268 -3.49 8.56 -3.46
C ILE A 268 -2.14 9.22 -3.72
N CYS A 269 -1.73 10.18 -2.89
CA CYS A 269 -0.42 10.81 -3.00
C CYS A 269 0.72 9.78 -2.93
N PHE A 270 0.65 8.83 -2.01
CA PHE A 270 1.64 7.74 -1.93
C PHE A 270 1.67 6.90 -3.21
N SER A 271 0.49 6.45 -3.65
CA SER A 271 0.37 5.60 -4.83
C SER A 271 0.90 6.29 -6.08
N TRP A 272 0.70 7.60 -6.21
CA TRP A 272 1.31 8.40 -7.27
C TRP A 272 2.82 8.57 -7.10
N ALA A 273 3.28 8.88 -5.89
CA ALA A 273 4.69 9.12 -5.59
C ALA A 273 5.57 7.89 -5.86
N ILE A 274 5.01 6.68 -5.84
CA ILE A 274 5.75 5.44 -6.17
C ILE A 274 5.26 4.77 -7.45
N SER A 275 4.50 5.49 -8.29
CA SER A 275 3.93 4.97 -9.54
C SER A 275 4.97 4.49 -10.56
N PHE A 276 6.16 5.08 -10.57
CA PHE A 276 7.28 4.63 -11.41
C PHE A 276 7.91 3.31 -10.92
N PHE A 277 7.51 2.85 -9.73
CA PHE A 277 8.13 1.75 -9.02
C PHE A 277 7.18 0.56 -8.76
N VAL A 278 5.92 0.82 -8.40
CA VAL A 278 4.88 -0.21 -8.29
C VAL A 278 3.50 0.43 -8.49
N PRO A 279 2.58 -0.21 -9.25
CA PRO A 279 1.19 0.25 -9.37
C PRO A 279 0.38 0.03 -8.08
N LYS A 280 0.58 0.83 -7.03
CA LYS A 280 -0.14 0.60 -5.75
C LYS A 280 -1.65 0.82 -5.79
N TYR A 281 -2.15 1.55 -6.79
CA TYR A 281 -3.60 1.75 -6.96
C TYR A 281 -4.38 0.46 -7.21
N VAL A 282 -3.74 -0.60 -7.71
CA VAL A 282 -4.40 -1.91 -7.93
C VAL A 282 -4.38 -2.81 -6.69
N THR A 283 -3.87 -2.31 -5.56
CA THR A 283 -3.69 -3.14 -4.35
C THR A 283 -4.87 -3.04 -3.39
N PHE A 284 -5.09 -4.10 -2.61
CA PHE A 284 -6.19 -4.16 -1.64
C PHE A 284 -6.21 -2.97 -0.65
N PRO A 285 -5.08 -2.49 -0.09
CA PRO A 285 -5.08 -1.31 0.78
C PRO A 285 -5.67 -0.07 0.12
N PHE A 286 -5.39 0.14 -1.17
CA PHE A 286 -5.91 1.28 -1.91
C PHE A 286 -7.43 1.27 -1.96
N TRP A 287 -7.98 0.14 -2.41
CA TRP A 287 -9.43 -0.05 -2.52
C TRP A 287 -10.14 -0.08 -1.17
N LEU A 288 -9.51 -0.65 -0.14
CA LEU A 288 -10.02 -0.61 1.23
C LEU A 288 -10.22 0.84 1.70
N PHE A 289 -9.26 1.73 1.46
CA PHE A 289 -9.36 3.12 1.91
C PHE A 289 -10.35 3.93 1.07
N VAL A 290 -10.45 3.65 -0.24
CA VAL A 290 -11.53 4.20 -1.09
C VAL A 290 -12.90 3.79 -0.53
N PHE A 291 -13.07 2.51 -0.22
CA PHE A 291 -14.32 1.99 0.32
C PHE A 291 -14.70 2.63 1.67
N LEU A 292 -13.75 2.72 2.61
CA LEU A 292 -13.98 3.36 3.91
C LEU A 292 -14.38 4.84 3.77
N PHE A 293 -13.74 5.56 2.87
CA PHE A 293 -14.08 6.95 2.57
C PHE A 293 -15.49 7.10 1.98
N ILE A 294 -15.87 6.24 1.02
CA ILE A 294 -17.21 6.23 0.44
C ILE A 294 -18.24 5.93 1.53
N MET A 295 -18.01 4.91 2.34
CA MET A 295 -18.91 4.52 3.44
C MET A 295 -19.11 5.66 4.44
N GLU A 296 -18.03 6.32 4.89
CA GLU A 296 -18.16 7.48 5.79
C GLU A 296 -18.93 8.63 5.12
N SER A 297 -18.64 8.90 3.85
CA SER A 297 -19.28 9.98 3.10
C SER A 297 -20.78 9.74 2.90
N LEU A 298 -21.19 8.49 2.73
CA LEU A 298 -22.59 8.08 2.67
C LEU A 298 -23.27 8.20 4.03
N LEU A 299 -22.65 7.69 5.10
CA LEU A 299 -23.19 7.77 6.45
C LEU A 299 -23.37 9.22 6.93
N ARG A 300 -22.50 10.13 6.49
CA ARG A 300 -22.61 11.57 6.78
C ARG A 300 -23.50 12.34 5.81
N GLY A 301 -24.15 11.67 4.84
CA GLY A 301 -25.03 12.29 3.85
C GLY A 301 -24.33 13.27 2.88
N ARG A 302 -23.00 13.15 2.73
CA ARG A 302 -22.18 14.01 1.86
C ARG A 302 -22.17 13.56 0.41
N ILE A 303 -22.42 12.27 0.18
CA ILE A 303 -22.73 11.71 -1.13
C ILE A 303 -24.24 11.44 -1.15
N ARG A 304 -24.98 12.19 -1.96
CA ARG A 304 -26.41 11.90 -2.21
C ARG A 304 -26.51 10.93 -3.38
N ILE A 305 -26.75 9.65 -3.09
CA ILE A 305 -26.99 8.63 -4.12
C ILE A 305 -28.33 8.87 -4.82
N PHE A 306 -29.31 9.41 -4.09
CA PHE A 306 -30.61 9.77 -4.64
C PHE A 306 -30.74 11.30 -4.69
N PRO A 307 -31.09 11.89 -5.85
CA PRO A 307 -31.48 13.29 -5.87
C PRO A 307 -32.70 13.44 -4.96
N SER A 308 -32.57 14.28 -3.92
CA SER A 308 -33.72 14.71 -3.14
C SER A 308 -34.73 15.28 -4.12
N ARG A 309 -35.92 14.69 -4.23
CA ARG A 309 -37.05 15.29 -4.94
C ARG A 309 -37.12 16.74 -4.47
N GLN A 310 -36.81 17.68 -5.37
CA GLN A 310 -37.14 19.07 -5.14
C GLN A 310 -38.67 19.07 -5.03
N SER A 311 -39.18 19.33 -3.84
CA SER A 311 -40.58 19.70 -3.66
C SER A 311 -40.77 20.98 -4.48
N VAL A 312 -41.46 20.83 -5.60
CA VAL A 312 -42.04 21.95 -6.35
C VAL A 312 -43.07 22.65 -5.48
#